data_AF-A0AA38JSL8-F1
#
_entry.id   AF-A0AA38JSL8-F1
#
_cell.length_a   1.000
_cell.length_b   1.000
_cell.length_c   1.000
_cell.angle_alpha   90.00
_cell.angle_beta   90.00
_cell.angle_gamma   90.00
#
_symmetry.space_group_name_H-M   'P 1'
#
loop_
_entity.id
_entity.type
_entity.pdbx_description
1 polymer ?
#
loop_
_entity_poly.entity_id
_entity_poly.type
_entity_poly.pdbx_seq_one_letter_code
_entity_poly.pdbx_strand_id
1 'polypeptide(L)'
;MIPSIGFLLFHVAPVLAFVNHKILQSRATNSSKAGLAWPNGNADDIDQYVTTGKVSWYYTWSPDAISSTSIEFVPMLWGNNSVDNFSSTINETISSNNVTAVLGMNEPQQSGQSNLTSAQGAELWQTYLEPLKSQGIRLGSPAPSSAPSGKTWIQDFLTACNGSCTVDFIALHWYDINATAFIEYLEDFYNTFQRPLWVTEWACQNYNGGSQCSYDDIVLFLNATQSYMDSSDFVERYSYFGAMQNLQGVNQDNALTRDAKAMAVHLNCHKGISHGNLVDRI
;
A
#
# COMPACT_ATOMS: atom_id res chain seq x y z
N MET A 1 -45.48 16.11 -75.40
CA MET A 1 -44.36 16.84 -74.78
C MET A 1 -44.36 16.51 -73.30
N ILE A 2 -43.51 15.57 -72.90
CA ILE A 2 -43.33 15.07 -71.54
C ILE A 2 -41.86 15.38 -71.22
N PRO A 3 -41.52 16.24 -70.25
CA PRO A 3 -40.12 16.55 -69.99
C PRO A 3 -39.49 15.51 -69.07
N SER A 4 -38.30 15.07 -69.47
CA SER A 4 -37.43 14.10 -68.83
C SER A 4 -37.03 14.49 -67.41
N ILE A 5 -37.02 13.50 -66.52
CA ILE A 5 -36.50 13.57 -65.15
C ILE A 5 -34.97 13.42 -65.22
N GLY A 6 -34.25 14.47 -64.87
CA GLY A 6 -32.79 14.45 -64.71
C GLY A 6 -32.39 13.97 -63.32
N PHE A 7 -31.63 12.87 -63.26
CA PHE A 7 -30.96 12.40 -62.06
C PHE A 7 -29.78 13.32 -61.71
N LEU A 8 -29.84 14.02 -60.57
CA LEU A 8 -28.66 14.66 -59.97
C LEU A 8 -27.88 13.62 -59.15
N LEU A 9 -26.66 13.32 -59.57
CA LEU A 9 -25.67 12.62 -58.75
C LEU A 9 -25.12 13.57 -57.67
N PHE A 10 -25.44 13.32 -56.41
CA PHE A 10 -24.77 13.96 -55.28
C PHE A 10 -23.37 13.36 -55.10
N HIS A 11 -22.34 14.17 -55.30
CA HIS A 11 -20.97 13.86 -54.90
C HIS A 11 -20.85 14.06 -53.38
N VAL A 12 -20.70 12.97 -52.64
CA VAL A 12 -20.38 13.01 -51.20
C VAL A 12 -18.87 13.14 -51.07
N ALA A 13 -18.39 14.33 -50.70
CA ALA A 13 -17.00 14.54 -50.30
C ALA A 13 -16.78 13.95 -48.90
N PRO A 14 -15.65 13.26 -48.62
CA PRO A 14 -15.38 12.75 -47.29
C PRO A 14 -14.99 13.91 -46.37
N VAL A 15 -15.80 14.15 -45.34
CA VAL A 15 -15.44 15.04 -44.23
C VAL A 15 -14.38 14.32 -43.39
N LEU A 16 -13.12 14.74 -43.50
CA LEU A 16 -12.10 14.36 -42.53
C LEU A 16 -12.47 14.99 -41.19
N ALA A 17 -13.01 14.17 -40.28
CA ALA A 17 -13.14 14.53 -38.88
C ALA A 17 -11.74 14.58 -38.26
N PHE A 18 -11.21 15.78 -38.02
CA PHE A 18 -10.08 15.97 -37.14
C PHE A 18 -10.52 15.64 -35.73
N VAL A 19 -10.27 14.41 -35.30
CA VAL A 19 -10.33 14.07 -33.87
C VAL A 19 -9.17 14.81 -33.22
N ASN A 20 -9.48 15.90 -32.53
CA ASN A 20 -8.57 16.48 -31.55
C ASN A 20 -8.39 15.44 -30.45
N HIS A 21 -7.41 14.55 -30.63
CA HIS A 21 -6.87 13.75 -29.56
C HIS A 21 -6.21 14.75 -28.62
N LYS A 22 -6.96 15.21 -27.62
CA LYS A 22 -6.33 15.71 -26.40
C LYS A 22 -5.50 14.54 -25.92
N ILE A 23 -4.21 14.58 -26.23
CA ILE A 23 -3.21 13.82 -25.51
C ILE A 23 -3.42 14.27 -24.06
N LEU A 24 -4.16 13.46 -23.31
CA LEU A 24 -4.03 13.43 -21.86
C LEU A 24 -2.58 13.02 -21.67
N GLN A 25 -1.69 14.01 -21.59
CA GLN A 25 -0.45 13.80 -20.89
C GLN A 25 -0.93 13.36 -19.51
N SER A 26 -0.76 12.07 -19.21
CA SER A 26 -0.80 11.61 -17.84
C SER A 26 0.22 12.46 -17.14
N ARG A 27 -0.28 13.47 -16.43
CA ARG A 27 0.50 14.14 -15.41
C ARG A 27 0.77 12.99 -14.45
N ALA A 28 1.96 12.40 -14.50
CA ALA A 28 2.43 11.53 -13.44
C ALA A 28 2.24 12.36 -12.18
N THR A 29 1.15 12.12 -11.46
CA THR A 29 0.91 12.74 -10.18
C THR A 29 1.99 12.11 -9.33
N ASN A 30 2.99 12.92 -9.04
CA ASN A 30 4.08 12.66 -8.12
C ASN A 30 3.49 12.54 -6.69
N SER A 31 2.45 11.71 -6.51
CA SER A 31 1.90 11.36 -5.22
C SER A 31 2.81 10.28 -4.65
N SER A 32 3.55 10.65 -3.62
CA SER A 32 4.34 9.74 -2.79
C SER A 32 3.43 8.63 -2.25
N LYS A 33 3.53 7.42 -2.83
CA LYS A 33 2.80 6.22 -2.36
C LYS A 33 3.56 5.49 -1.25
N ALA A 34 4.89 5.60 -1.25
CA ALA A 34 5.76 4.88 -0.34
C ALA A 34 5.61 5.37 1.11
N GLY A 35 5.59 4.41 2.02
CA GLY A 35 5.62 4.63 3.46
C GLY A 35 6.53 3.64 4.17
N LEU A 36 6.53 3.72 5.50
CA LEU A 36 7.38 2.91 6.36
C LEU A 36 6.58 2.18 7.45
N ALA A 37 6.75 0.88 7.49
CA ALA A 37 6.48 0.03 8.64
C ALA A 37 7.66 0.23 9.62
N TRP A 38 7.43 0.92 10.74
CA TRP A 38 8.50 1.49 11.56
C TRP A 38 8.43 1.05 13.03
N PRO A 39 9.08 -0.06 13.43
CA PRO A 39 9.04 -0.54 14.81
C PRO A 39 10.16 0.05 15.67
N ASN A 40 11.11 0.78 15.07
CA ASN A 40 12.33 1.19 15.76
C ASN A 40 12.06 2.29 16.82
N GLY A 41 10.82 2.76 16.93
CA GLY A 41 10.48 3.88 17.81
C GLY A 41 11.39 5.06 17.54
N ASN A 42 12.01 5.59 18.61
CA ASN A 42 13.01 6.66 18.54
C ASN A 42 14.47 6.15 18.55
N ALA A 43 14.69 4.85 18.34
CA ALA A 43 16.03 4.25 18.39
C ALA A 43 16.86 4.48 17.11
N ASP A 44 16.19 4.66 15.97
CA ASP A 44 16.80 4.99 14.68
C ASP A 44 16.26 6.32 14.13
N ASP A 45 17.03 6.95 13.25
CA ASP A 45 16.62 8.17 12.56
C ASP A 45 15.75 7.82 11.34
N ILE A 46 14.45 8.07 11.43
CA ILE A 46 13.52 7.86 10.31
C ILE A 46 13.77 8.83 9.15
N ASP A 47 14.37 10.01 9.41
CA ASP A 47 14.53 11.05 8.40
C ASP A 47 15.53 10.64 7.30
N GLN A 48 16.36 9.62 7.56
CA GLN A 48 17.22 9.02 6.52
C GLN A 48 16.41 8.48 5.33
N TYR A 49 15.14 8.11 5.53
CA TYR A 49 14.28 7.55 4.49
C TYR A 49 13.43 8.59 3.75
N VAL A 50 13.30 9.81 4.28
CA VAL A 50 12.38 10.83 3.73
C VAL A 50 13.06 11.84 2.82
N THR A 51 14.39 11.76 2.66
CA THR A 51 15.22 12.81 2.02
C THR A 51 14.89 13.13 0.55
N THR A 52 14.19 12.24 -0.13
CA THR A 52 13.78 12.39 -1.54
C THR A 52 12.35 12.89 -1.71
N GLY A 53 11.56 12.92 -0.63
CA GLY A 53 10.14 13.23 -0.65
C GLY A 53 9.25 12.13 -1.21
N LYS A 54 9.78 10.93 -1.52
CA LYS A 54 8.96 9.80 -2.00
C LYS A 54 8.26 9.05 -0.87
N VAL A 55 8.89 8.98 0.30
CA VAL A 55 8.29 8.44 1.51
C VAL A 55 7.50 9.55 2.19
N SER A 56 6.20 9.34 2.42
CA SER A 56 5.31 10.40 2.95
C SER A 56 4.44 9.98 4.11
N TRP A 57 4.49 8.72 4.53
CA TRP A 57 3.71 8.22 5.65
C TRP A 57 4.42 7.07 6.35
N TYR A 58 4.04 6.78 7.60
CA TYR A 58 4.54 5.64 8.34
C TYR A 58 3.49 5.12 9.32
N TYR A 59 3.67 3.89 9.79
CA TYR A 59 2.88 3.29 10.86
C TYR A 59 3.76 2.41 11.76
N THR A 60 3.28 2.10 12.96
CA THR A 60 4.06 1.48 14.04
C THR A 60 3.41 0.20 14.59
N TRP A 61 2.40 -0.35 13.90
CA TRP A 61 1.49 -1.40 14.42
C TRP A 61 0.80 -1.03 15.74
N SER A 62 0.76 0.25 16.08
CA SER A 62 0.21 0.75 17.33
C SER A 62 -0.56 2.06 17.10
N PRO A 63 -1.31 2.56 18.10
CA PRO A 63 -1.89 3.91 18.04
C PRO A 63 -0.87 5.02 18.29
N ASP A 64 0.38 4.69 18.58
CA ASP A 64 1.38 5.62 19.09
C ASP A 64 2.37 6.03 18.00
N ALA A 65 2.48 7.35 17.81
CA ALA A 65 3.46 7.96 16.92
C ALA A 65 4.86 7.96 17.54
N ILE A 66 5.88 8.13 16.69
CA ILE A 66 7.22 8.51 17.14
C ILE A 66 7.30 10.04 17.30
N SER A 67 8.23 10.54 18.12
CA SER A 67 8.25 11.96 18.50
C SER A 67 8.85 12.90 17.44
N SER A 68 9.52 12.38 16.41
CA SER A 68 10.39 13.19 15.55
C SER A 68 10.33 12.78 14.09
N THR A 69 9.28 13.19 13.38
CA THR A 69 9.24 13.10 11.92
C THR A 69 8.30 14.12 11.28
N SER A 70 8.52 14.38 9.99
CA SER A 70 7.75 15.33 9.19
C SER A 70 6.69 14.67 8.29
N ILE A 71 6.68 13.33 8.24
CA ILE A 71 5.75 12.55 7.41
C ILE A 71 4.52 12.12 8.21
N GLU A 72 3.42 11.83 7.50
CA GLU A 72 2.14 11.48 8.13
C GLU A 72 2.25 10.21 8.98
N PHE A 73 1.71 10.26 10.21
CA PHE A 73 1.50 9.06 11.00
C PHE A 73 0.14 8.42 10.73
N VAL A 74 0.13 7.10 10.55
CA VAL A 74 -1.09 6.29 10.40
C VAL A 74 -1.18 5.32 11.58
N PRO A 75 -2.01 5.60 12.61
CA PRO A 75 -2.20 4.69 13.73
C PRO A 75 -2.92 3.40 13.31
N MET A 76 -2.72 2.34 14.09
CA MET A 76 -3.36 1.04 13.89
C MET A 76 -4.03 0.54 15.16
N LEU A 77 -5.27 0.06 15.05
CA LEU A 77 -5.87 -0.82 16.05
C LEU A 77 -5.45 -2.25 15.73
N TRP A 78 -4.35 -2.73 16.32
CA TRP A 78 -3.74 -4.01 15.93
C TRP A 78 -4.64 -5.22 16.19
N GLY A 79 -5.35 -5.23 17.33
CA GLY A 79 -6.22 -6.33 17.78
C GLY A 79 -6.68 -6.16 19.22
N ASN A 80 -7.30 -7.18 19.82
CA ASN A 80 -7.85 -7.12 21.18
C ASN A 80 -6.83 -6.61 22.22
N ASN A 81 -5.59 -7.06 22.15
CA ASN A 81 -4.54 -6.70 23.12
C ASN A 81 -4.10 -5.23 23.02
N SER A 82 -4.51 -4.50 21.98
CA SER A 82 -4.18 -3.09 21.78
C SER A 82 -5.34 -2.14 22.08
N VAL A 83 -6.54 -2.67 22.40
CA VAL A 83 -7.78 -1.87 22.58
C VAL A 83 -7.65 -0.84 23.69
N ASP A 84 -7.10 -1.21 24.84
CA ASP A 84 -6.95 -0.28 25.98
C ASP A 84 -6.04 0.89 25.63
N ASN A 85 -4.90 0.62 24.97
CA ASN A 85 -3.99 1.66 24.51
C ASN A 85 -4.64 2.52 23.42
N PHE A 86 -5.24 1.89 22.42
CA PHE A 86 -5.87 2.59 21.30
C PHE A 86 -6.99 3.52 21.77
N SER A 87 -7.92 3.02 22.56
CA SER A 87 -9.06 3.80 23.05
C SER A 87 -8.67 4.98 23.94
N SER A 88 -7.56 4.85 24.69
CA SER A 88 -7.08 5.92 25.56
C SER A 88 -6.27 7.01 24.85
N THR A 89 -5.62 6.69 23.72
CA THR A 89 -4.67 7.60 23.04
C THR A 89 -5.17 8.17 21.71
N ILE A 90 -6.07 7.47 20.99
CA ILE A 90 -6.34 7.75 19.57
C ILE A 90 -6.75 9.20 19.26
N ASN A 91 -7.53 9.86 20.13
CA ASN A 91 -7.95 11.24 19.90
C ASN A 91 -6.78 12.23 20.03
N GLU A 92 -5.86 12.00 20.97
CA GLU A 92 -4.64 12.78 21.11
C GLU A 92 -3.70 12.53 19.92
N THR A 93 -3.55 11.26 19.53
CA THR A 93 -2.78 10.88 18.33
C THR A 93 -3.29 11.60 17.09
N ILE A 94 -4.60 11.57 16.83
CA ILE A 94 -5.22 12.22 15.67
C ILE A 94 -4.97 13.72 15.67
N SER A 95 -5.18 14.39 16.81
CA SER A 95 -5.05 15.84 16.92
C SER A 95 -3.60 16.34 16.85
N SER A 96 -2.61 15.50 17.19
CA SER A 96 -1.21 15.91 17.32
C SER A 96 -0.31 15.49 16.15
N ASN A 97 -0.71 14.51 15.33
CA ASN A 97 0.20 13.86 14.37
C ASN A 97 -0.25 13.91 12.90
N ASN A 98 -1.10 14.89 12.54
CA ASN A 98 -1.59 15.08 11.16
C ASN A 98 -2.18 13.79 10.55
N VAL A 99 -2.90 13.01 11.36
CA VAL A 99 -3.47 11.73 10.94
C VAL A 99 -4.59 11.98 9.93
N THR A 100 -4.50 11.37 8.75
CA THR A 100 -5.59 11.39 7.76
C THR A 100 -6.28 10.04 7.61
N ALA A 101 -5.62 8.97 8.07
CA ALA A 101 -6.14 7.61 8.02
C ALA A 101 -5.77 6.78 9.25
N VAL A 102 -6.57 5.76 9.56
CA VAL A 102 -6.33 4.76 10.61
C VAL A 102 -6.45 3.36 10.00
N LEU A 103 -5.56 2.45 10.38
CA LEU A 103 -5.57 1.05 9.96
C LEU A 103 -6.35 0.17 10.94
N GLY A 104 -7.06 -0.81 10.39
CA GLY A 104 -7.68 -1.89 11.16
C GLY A 104 -6.71 -2.99 11.57
N MET A 105 -7.28 -4.09 12.07
CA MET A 105 -6.56 -5.17 12.74
C MET A 105 -5.54 -5.88 11.86
N ASN A 106 -4.43 -6.28 12.48
CA ASN A 106 -3.27 -6.88 11.82
C ASN A 106 -3.40 -8.39 11.74
N GLU A 107 -3.44 -8.93 10.53
CA GLU A 107 -3.52 -10.36 10.22
C GLU A 107 -4.53 -11.12 11.09
N PRO A 108 -5.80 -10.67 11.14
CA PRO A 108 -6.80 -11.23 12.06
C PRO A 108 -7.07 -12.71 11.84
N GLN A 109 -6.86 -13.22 10.63
CA GLN A 109 -7.02 -14.64 10.34
C GLN A 109 -5.87 -15.52 10.85
N GLN A 110 -4.76 -14.93 11.29
CA GLN A 110 -3.57 -15.68 11.73
C GLN A 110 -3.57 -15.86 13.25
N SER A 111 -3.42 -17.10 13.71
CA SER A 111 -3.45 -17.44 15.14
C SER A 111 -2.28 -16.88 15.95
N GLY A 112 -1.15 -16.64 15.29
CA GLY A 112 0.03 -16.00 15.89
C GLY A 112 0.00 -14.47 15.86
N GLN A 113 -1.08 -13.87 15.35
CA GLN A 113 -1.23 -12.42 15.18
C GLN A 113 -2.45 -11.94 15.98
N SER A 114 -3.29 -11.04 15.45
CA SER A 114 -4.43 -10.54 16.21
C SER A 114 -5.51 -11.59 16.47
N ASN A 115 -5.55 -12.68 15.68
CA ASN A 115 -6.34 -13.89 15.90
C ASN A 115 -7.82 -13.61 16.25
N LEU A 116 -8.54 -13.05 15.29
CA LEU A 116 -9.94 -12.65 15.39
C LEU A 116 -10.78 -13.38 14.35
N THR A 117 -11.99 -13.75 14.74
CA THR A 117 -13.04 -14.04 13.74
C THR A 117 -13.47 -12.75 13.04
N SER A 118 -14.03 -12.87 11.84
CA SER A 118 -14.57 -11.72 11.11
C SER A 118 -15.68 -10.98 11.88
N ALA A 119 -16.48 -11.70 12.68
CA ALA A 119 -17.51 -11.10 13.54
C ALA A 119 -16.91 -10.26 14.67
N GLN A 120 -15.90 -10.78 15.38
CA GLN A 120 -15.15 -10.00 16.38
C GLN A 120 -14.47 -8.78 15.73
N GLY A 121 -13.97 -8.95 14.51
CA GLY A 121 -13.40 -7.84 13.74
C GLY A 121 -14.42 -6.73 13.48
N ALA A 122 -15.65 -7.09 13.09
CA ALA A 122 -16.75 -6.14 12.89
C ALA A 122 -17.18 -5.44 14.19
N GLU A 123 -17.19 -6.16 15.32
CA GLU A 123 -17.49 -5.59 16.64
C GLU A 123 -16.44 -4.55 17.08
N LEU A 124 -15.14 -4.88 16.94
CA LEU A 124 -14.06 -3.93 17.21
C LEU A 124 -14.14 -2.71 16.29
N TRP A 125 -14.40 -2.93 15.01
CA TRP A 125 -14.56 -1.85 14.05
C TRP A 125 -15.65 -0.88 14.46
N GLN A 126 -16.86 -1.38 14.69
CA GLN A 126 -18.02 -0.55 15.03
C GLN A 126 -17.81 0.22 16.34
N THR A 127 -17.10 -0.40 17.29
CA THR A 127 -16.84 0.22 18.59
C THR A 127 -15.75 1.30 18.51
N TYR A 128 -14.64 1.04 17.82
CA TYR A 128 -13.42 1.85 17.96
C TYR A 128 -13.01 2.59 16.69
N LEU A 129 -13.34 2.08 15.50
CA LEU A 129 -12.92 2.68 14.23
C LEU A 129 -14.02 3.52 13.59
N GLU A 130 -15.24 2.99 13.49
CA GLU A 130 -16.38 3.69 12.86
C GLU A 130 -16.63 5.10 13.43
N PRO A 131 -16.56 5.34 14.76
CA PRO A 131 -16.76 6.69 15.30
C PRO A 131 -15.74 7.72 14.79
N LEU A 132 -14.54 7.30 14.38
CA LEU A 132 -13.50 8.19 13.86
C LEU A 132 -13.88 8.82 12.51
N LYS A 133 -14.84 8.25 11.77
CA LYS A 133 -15.40 8.86 10.55
C LYS A 133 -15.96 10.26 10.82
N SER A 134 -16.52 10.51 12.01
CA SER A 134 -17.04 11.82 12.39
C SER A 134 -15.97 12.92 12.46
N GLN A 135 -14.69 12.52 12.58
CA GLN A 135 -13.53 13.42 12.57
C GLN A 135 -12.93 13.60 11.16
N GLY A 136 -13.56 13.02 10.12
CA GLY A 136 -13.07 13.09 8.74
C GLY A 136 -11.95 12.10 8.42
N ILE A 137 -11.64 11.16 9.34
CA ILE A 137 -10.57 10.18 9.16
C ILE A 137 -10.98 9.10 8.16
N ARG A 138 -10.04 8.67 7.31
CA ARG A 138 -10.20 7.50 6.44
C ARG A 138 -9.87 6.22 7.18
N LEU A 139 -10.64 5.17 6.97
CA LEU A 139 -10.46 3.90 7.67
C LEU A 139 -10.05 2.80 6.69
N GLY A 140 -8.89 2.21 6.93
CA GLY A 140 -8.40 1.04 6.22
C GLY A 140 -8.98 -0.23 6.81
N SER A 141 -9.34 -1.18 5.96
CA SER A 141 -9.77 -2.51 6.42
C SER A 141 -8.74 -3.15 7.36
N PRO A 142 -9.12 -4.21 8.11
CA PRO A 142 -8.14 -5.13 8.63
C PRO A 142 -7.22 -5.65 7.51
N ALA A 143 -5.95 -5.88 7.83
CA ALA A 143 -4.91 -6.22 6.87
C ALA A 143 -4.53 -7.71 7.01
N PRO A 144 -5.10 -8.62 6.20
CA PRO A 144 -4.75 -10.03 6.27
C PRO A 144 -3.38 -10.30 5.64
N SER A 145 -2.68 -11.33 6.14
CA SER A 145 -1.61 -12.02 5.41
C SER A 145 -2.06 -12.54 4.02
N SER A 146 -1.10 -12.84 3.14
CA SER A 146 -1.34 -13.46 1.83
C SER A 146 -1.77 -14.94 1.87
N ALA A 147 -2.01 -15.52 3.05
CA ALA A 147 -2.59 -16.87 3.14
C ALA A 147 -3.96 -16.93 2.46
N PRO A 148 -4.37 -18.09 1.88
CA PRO A 148 -5.65 -18.20 1.17
C PRO A 148 -6.89 -17.75 1.96
N SER A 149 -6.87 -17.90 3.29
CA SER A 149 -7.95 -17.46 4.18
C SER A 149 -8.06 -15.94 4.33
N GLY A 150 -7.03 -15.17 3.96
CA GLY A 150 -6.98 -13.73 4.17
C GLY A 150 -8.06 -12.94 3.43
N LYS A 151 -8.22 -13.21 2.14
CA LYS A 151 -9.26 -12.56 1.31
C LYS A 151 -10.66 -12.92 1.79
N THR A 152 -10.89 -14.20 2.07
CA THR A 152 -12.17 -14.69 2.60
C THR A 152 -12.50 -14.03 3.93
N TRP A 153 -11.52 -13.84 4.81
CA TRP A 153 -11.73 -13.14 6.08
C TRP A 153 -12.26 -11.72 5.90
N ILE A 154 -11.74 -10.94 4.93
CA ILE A 154 -12.26 -9.60 4.62
C ILE A 154 -13.70 -9.68 4.09
N GLN A 155 -14.01 -10.61 3.19
CA GLN A 155 -15.37 -10.78 2.65
C GLN A 155 -16.37 -11.09 3.76
N ASP A 156 -16.00 -11.99 4.68
CA ASP A 156 -16.80 -12.35 5.84
C ASP A 156 -16.92 -11.18 6.82
N PHE A 157 -15.86 -10.37 6.98
CA PHE A 157 -15.88 -9.16 7.82
C PHE A 157 -16.85 -8.12 7.27
N LEU A 158 -16.80 -7.84 5.96
CA LEU A 158 -17.74 -6.92 5.31
C LEU A 158 -19.18 -7.43 5.41
N THR A 159 -19.38 -8.74 5.33
CA THR A 159 -20.69 -9.38 5.54
C THR A 159 -21.17 -9.20 6.98
N ALA A 160 -20.30 -9.46 7.97
CA ALA A 160 -20.61 -9.30 9.40
C ALA A 160 -20.88 -7.83 9.77
N CYS A 161 -20.20 -6.90 9.12
CA CYS A 161 -20.48 -5.47 9.23
C CYS A 161 -21.89 -5.09 8.78
N ASN A 162 -22.50 -5.84 7.85
CA ASN A 162 -23.87 -5.64 7.38
C ASN A 162 -24.20 -4.16 7.04
N GLY A 163 -23.26 -3.47 6.40
CA GLY A 163 -23.39 -2.06 6.03
C GLY A 163 -23.04 -1.03 7.11
N SER A 164 -22.69 -1.46 8.33
CA SER A 164 -22.37 -0.60 9.47
C SER A 164 -20.87 -0.23 9.59
N CYS A 165 -20.03 -0.69 8.67
CA CYS A 165 -18.59 -0.37 8.65
C CYS A 165 -18.23 0.40 7.38
N THR A 166 -17.72 1.61 7.55
CA THR A 166 -17.27 2.48 6.46
C THR A 166 -15.78 2.25 6.15
N VAL A 167 -15.49 1.35 5.21
CA VAL A 167 -14.12 1.03 4.79
C VAL A 167 -13.70 1.89 3.58
N ASP A 168 -12.76 2.83 3.74
CA ASP A 168 -12.34 3.73 2.65
C ASP A 168 -11.32 3.09 1.69
N PHE A 169 -10.53 2.14 2.17
CA PHE A 169 -9.53 1.42 1.39
C PHE A 169 -9.28 0.01 1.97
N ILE A 170 -8.77 -0.90 1.16
CA ILE A 170 -8.42 -2.26 1.58
C ILE A 170 -6.93 -2.32 1.89
N ALA A 171 -6.59 -2.67 3.13
CA ALA A 171 -5.24 -2.99 3.54
C ALA A 171 -4.96 -4.48 3.33
N LEU A 172 -3.75 -4.84 2.91
CA LEU A 172 -3.33 -6.23 2.68
C LEU A 172 -1.83 -6.39 2.85
N HIS A 173 -1.40 -7.63 3.12
CA HIS A 173 0.00 -8.00 3.20
C HIS A 173 0.38 -9.03 2.12
N TRP A 174 1.66 -9.04 1.76
CA TRP A 174 2.21 -10.07 0.88
C TRP A 174 3.59 -10.55 1.31
N TYR A 175 3.70 -11.85 1.57
CA TYR A 175 4.96 -12.54 1.80
C TYR A 175 5.04 -13.77 0.90
N ASP A 176 5.70 -13.62 -0.24
CA ASP A 176 6.10 -14.70 -1.14
C ASP A 176 7.24 -14.18 -2.04
N ILE A 177 7.82 -15.05 -2.85
CA ILE A 177 9.00 -14.75 -3.68
C ILE A 177 8.64 -14.42 -5.14
N ASN A 178 7.38 -14.61 -5.54
CA ASN A 178 6.94 -14.46 -6.92
C ASN A 178 6.28 -13.09 -7.17
N ALA A 179 6.98 -12.21 -7.90
CA ALA A 179 6.49 -10.87 -8.22
C ALA A 179 5.25 -10.87 -9.12
N THR A 180 5.13 -11.82 -10.06
CA THR A 180 3.93 -11.94 -10.92
C THR A 180 2.72 -12.32 -10.09
N ALA A 181 2.86 -13.28 -9.19
CA ALA A 181 1.78 -13.71 -8.31
C ALA A 181 1.33 -12.57 -7.38
N PHE A 182 2.25 -11.73 -6.91
CA PHE A 182 1.90 -10.51 -6.16
C PHE A 182 1.05 -9.55 -7.00
N ILE A 183 1.44 -9.30 -8.25
CA ILE A 183 0.69 -8.41 -9.15
C ILE A 183 -0.72 -8.95 -9.40
N GLU A 184 -0.85 -10.23 -9.71
CA GLU A 184 -2.14 -10.90 -9.90
C GLU A 184 -3.01 -10.83 -8.62
N TYR A 185 -2.39 -10.94 -7.44
CA TYR A 185 -3.05 -10.81 -6.15
C TYR A 185 -3.61 -9.40 -5.93
N LEU A 186 -2.86 -8.35 -6.28
CA LEU A 186 -3.35 -6.97 -6.21
C LEU A 186 -4.54 -6.74 -7.15
N GLU A 187 -4.45 -7.24 -8.39
CA GLU A 187 -5.55 -7.15 -9.36
C GLU A 187 -6.80 -7.88 -8.86
N ASP A 188 -6.64 -9.08 -8.29
CA ASP A 188 -7.73 -9.86 -7.71
C ASP A 188 -8.41 -9.15 -6.54
N PHE A 189 -7.63 -8.55 -5.63
CA PHE A 189 -8.15 -7.75 -4.52
C PHE A 189 -8.92 -6.53 -5.03
N TYR A 190 -8.35 -5.78 -5.95
CA TYR A 190 -9.01 -4.62 -6.52
C TYR A 190 -10.31 -5.00 -7.25
N ASN A 191 -10.26 -6.04 -8.07
CA ASN A 191 -11.42 -6.55 -8.80
C ASN A 191 -12.55 -6.99 -7.87
N THR A 192 -12.20 -7.56 -6.71
CA THR A 192 -13.18 -8.04 -5.73
C THR A 192 -13.81 -6.93 -4.92
N PHE A 193 -13.00 -6.01 -4.40
CA PHE A 193 -13.46 -5.02 -3.41
C PHE A 193 -13.78 -3.66 -4.02
N GLN A 194 -13.30 -3.36 -5.23
CA GLN A 194 -13.52 -2.11 -5.96
C GLN A 194 -13.21 -0.86 -5.12
N ARG A 195 -12.12 -0.91 -4.36
CA ARG A 195 -11.62 0.14 -3.46
C ARG A 195 -10.12 0.32 -3.63
N PRO A 196 -9.56 1.52 -3.35
CA PRO A 196 -8.12 1.71 -3.33
C PRO A 196 -7.43 0.71 -2.40
N LEU A 197 -6.24 0.26 -2.79
CA LEU A 197 -5.44 -0.70 -2.04
C LEU A 197 -4.30 0.02 -1.31
N TRP A 198 -4.08 -0.39 -0.07
CA TRP A 198 -2.88 -0.09 0.70
C TRP A 198 -2.13 -1.39 0.96
N VAL A 199 -0.95 -1.52 0.38
CA VAL A 199 -0.07 -2.67 0.62
C VAL A 199 0.78 -2.36 1.86
N THR A 200 0.22 -2.60 3.04
CA THR A 200 0.84 -2.15 4.30
C THR A 200 2.11 -2.93 4.63
N GLU A 201 2.22 -4.16 4.12
CA GLU A 201 3.44 -4.97 4.19
C GLU A 201 3.64 -5.74 2.89
N TRP A 202 4.83 -5.67 2.32
CA TRP A 202 5.27 -6.69 1.37
C TRP A 202 6.77 -6.94 1.45
N ALA A 203 7.20 -8.18 1.26
CA ALA A 203 8.61 -8.56 1.20
C ALA A 203 8.83 -9.88 0.44
N CYS A 204 10.04 -10.06 -0.10
CA CYS A 204 10.48 -11.32 -0.70
C CYS A 204 10.80 -12.32 0.42
N GLN A 205 9.79 -13.07 0.83
CA GLN A 205 9.84 -13.95 1.98
C GLN A 205 9.14 -15.27 1.68
N ASN A 206 9.86 -16.38 1.83
CA ASN A 206 9.31 -17.70 1.57
C ASN A 206 8.84 -18.36 2.88
N TYR A 207 7.52 -18.43 3.09
CA TYR A 207 6.94 -19.20 4.20
C TYR A 207 6.53 -20.64 3.80
N ASN A 208 6.75 -21.03 2.54
CA ASN A 208 6.34 -22.32 1.97
C ASN A 208 7.41 -23.42 2.15
N GLY A 209 8.39 -23.23 3.02
CA GLY A 209 9.46 -24.20 3.30
C GLY A 209 10.55 -24.32 2.23
N GLY A 210 10.56 -23.41 1.24
CA GLY A 210 11.58 -23.34 0.19
C GLY A 210 12.77 -22.44 0.55
N SER A 211 13.63 -22.21 -0.44
CA SER A 211 14.75 -21.25 -0.29
C SER A 211 14.22 -19.83 -0.13
N GLN A 212 14.91 -19.05 0.71
CA GLN A 212 14.69 -17.61 0.79
C GLN A 212 15.29 -16.91 -0.42
N CYS A 213 14.76 -15.73 -0.76
CA CYS A 213 15.33 -14.88 -1.79
C CYS A 213 16.76 -14.48 -1.42
N SER A 214 17.68 -14.52 -2.39
CA SER A 214 18.96 -13.85 -2.26
C SER A 214 18.78 -12.32 -2.31
N TYR A 215 19.84 -11.58 -1.99
CA TYR A 215 19.82 -10.12 -2.14
C TYR A 215 19.45 -9.66 -3.56
N ASP A 216 20.02 -10.30 -4.58
CA ASP A 216 19.74 -9.94 -5.98
C ASP A 216 18.28 -10.26 -6.35
N ASP A 217 17.74 -11.39 -5.86
CA ASP A 217 16.32 -11.74 -6.06
C ASP A 217 15.40 -10.72 -5.38
N ILE A 218 15.75 -10.27 -4.16
CA ILE A 218 15.03 -9.23 -3.43
C ILE A 218 15.00 -7.93 -4.23
N VAL A 219 16.14 -7.51 -4.78
CA VAL A 219 16.25 -6.29 -5.60
C VAL A 219 15.37 -6.38 -6.85
N LEU A 220 15.38 -7.53 -7.54
CA LEU A 220 14.53 -7.77 -8.71
C LEU A 220 13.04 -7.78 -8.36
N PHE A 221 12.68 -8.46 -7.28
CA PHE A 221 11.31 -8.52 -6.76
C PHE A 221 10.80 -7.12 -6.39
N LEU A 222 11.58 -6.37 -5.59
CA LEU A 222 11.22 -5.02 -5.17
C LEU A 222 11.04 -4.09 -6.38
N ASN A 223 11.98 -4.10 -7.33
CA ASN A 223 11.89 -3.25 -8.53
C ASN A 223 10.64 -3.54 -9.36
N ALA A 224 10.35 -4.82 -9.62
CA ALA A 224 9.21 -5.22 -10.43
C ALA A 224 7.89 -4.84 -9.74
N THR A 225 7.76 -5.18 -8.45
CA THR A 225 6.53 -4.96 -7.68
C THR A 225 6.29 -3.48 -7.40
N GLN A 226 7.31 -2.72 -7.03
CA GLN A 226 7.20 -1.29 -6.79
C GLN A 226 6.87 -0.53 -8.08
N SER A 227 7.53 -0.84 -9.21
CA SER A 227 7.26 -0.18 -10.49
C SER A 227 5.80 -0.40 -10.92
N TYR A 228 5.27 -1.60 -10.72
CA TYR A 228 3.86 -1.89 -10.98
C TYR A 228 2.96 -1.03 -10.07
N MET A 229 3.16 -1.06 -8.75
CA MET A 229 2.36 -0.28 -7.80
C MET A 229 2.41 1.23 -8.05
N ASP A 230 3.57 1.77 -8.46
CA ASP A 230 3.70 3.18 -8.84
C ASP A 230 2.84 3.52 -10.07
N SER A 231 2.77 2.61 -11.04
CA SER A 231 1.96 2.79 -12.27
C SER A 231 0.47 2.48 -12.12
N SER A 232 0.07 1.76 -11.06
CA SER A 232 -1.31 1.33 -10.85
C SER A 232 -2.12 2.37 -10.08
N ASP A 233 -3.14 2.96 -10.71
CA ASP A 233 -3.99 4.00 -10.11
C ASP A 233 -4.78 3.50 -8.89
N PHE A 234 -5.06 2.20 -8.81
CA PHE A 234 -5.80 1.62 -7.69
C PHE A 234 -4.93 1.31 -6.46
N VAL A 235 -3.61 1.33 -6.59
CA VAL A 235 -2.69 1.23 -5.45
C VAL A 235 -2.40 2.64 -4.97
N GLU A 236 -2.87 2.96 -3.77
CA GLU A 236 -2.75 4.32 -3.22
C GLU A 236 -1.49 4.46 -2.36
N ARG A 237 -1.19 3.46 -1.55
CA ARG A 237 -0.04 3.47 -0.64
C ARG A 237 0.58 2.07 -0.51
N TYR A 238 1.85 2.05 -0.18
CA TYR A 238 2.56 0.80 0.11
C TYR A 238 3.68 1.03 1.14
N SER A 239 3.98 0.04 1.99
CA SER A 239 5.18 0.02 2.83
C SER A 239 5.98 -1.31 2.76
N TYR A 240 7.25 -1.25 2.34
CA TYR A 240 8.10 -2.44 2.22
C TYR A 240 8.50 -2.92 3.60
N PHE A 241 8.40 -4.22 3.87
CA PHE A 241 8.77 -4.77 5.17
C PHE A 241 10.30 -4.93 5.26
N GLY A 242 10.98 -3.84 5.60
CA GLY A 242 12.46 -3.82 5.67
C GLY A 242 13.09 -2.65 6.42
N ALA A 243 12.30 -1.64 6.84
CA ALA A 243 12.82 -0.44 7.53
C ALA A 243 13.06 -0.66 9.03
N MET A 244 13.73 -1.76 9.41
CA MET A 244 13.86 -2.20 10.81
C MET A 244 15.19 -2.89 11.05
N GLN A 245 15.67 -2.84 12.29
CA GLN A 245 16.89 -3.55 12.68
C GLN A 245 16.68 -5.08 12.72
N ASN A 246 15.56 -5.52 13.28
CA ASN A 246 15.17 -6.92 13.38
C ASN A 246 13.84 -7.14 12.64
N LEU A 247 13.86 -7.95 11.58
CA LEU A 247 12.67 -8.21 10.76
C LEU A 247 11.76 -9.33 11.32
N GLN A 248 11.89 -9.67 12.61
CA GLN A 248 10.95 -10.53 13.34
C GLN A 248 10.62 -11.87 12.66
N GLY A 249 11.62 -12.50 12.03
CA GLY A 249 11.47 -13.78 11.34
C GLY A 249 11.22 -13.68 9.83
N VAL A 250 11.11 -12.47 9.27
CA VAL A 250 11.28 -12.23 7.83
C VAL A 250 12.78 -12.23 7.51
N ASN A 251 13.13 -12.71 6.32
CA ASN A 251 14.50 -12.80 5.82
C ASN A 251 15.22 -11.46 5.96
N GLN A 252 16.27 -11.43 6.78
CA GLN A 252 17.03 -10.22 7.15
C GLN A 252 17.69 -9.53 5.94
N ASP A 253 17.85 -10.23 4.81
CA ASP A 253 18.35 -9.62 3.57
C ASP A 253 17.35 -8.63 2.94
N ASN A 254 16.08 -8.64 3.38
CA ASN A 254 15.10 -7.60 3.04
C ASN A 254 15.37 -6.26 3.75
N ALA A 255 16.28 -6.23 4.73
CA ALA A 255 16.49 -5.05 5.55
C ALA A 255 17.08 -3.91 4.72
N LEU A 256 16.38 -2.77 4.72
CA LEU A 256 16.81 -1.55 4.05
C LEU A 256 18.00 -0.88 4.77
N THR A 257 18.36 -1.38 5.96
CA THR A 257 19.36 -0.83 6.89
C THR A 257 20.77 -1.40 6.69
N ARG A 258 20.95 -2.60 6.11
CA ARG A 258 22.27 -3.29 6.08
C ARG A 258 23.24 -2.82 5.00
N ASP A 259 22.71 -2.30 3.88
CA ASP A 259 23.49 -1.63 2.82
C ASP A 259 22.56 -0.68 2.04
N ALA A 260 22.22 0.44 2.69
CA ALA A 260 21.28 1.45 2.21
C ALA A 260 21.59 2.00 0.80
N LYS A 261 22.78 1.75 0.23
CA LYS A 261 23.19 2.30 -1.06
C LYS A 261 22.53 1.68 -2.29
N ALA A 262 21.99 0.46 -2.22
CA ALA A 262 21.38 -0.18 -3.39
C ALA A 262 19.84 -0.28 -3.29
N MET A 263 19.29 -0.80 -2.19
CA MET A 263 17.83 -0.88 -2.03
C MET A 263 17.17 0.48 -1.74
N ALA A 264 17.81 1.37 -0.97
CA ALA A 264 17.27 2.72 -0.77
C ALA A 264 17.40 3.58 -2.05
N VAL A 265 18.29 3.25 -2.98
CA VAL A 265 18.30 3.86 -4.33
C VAL A 265 17.09 3.42 -5.15
N HIS A 266 16.59 2.20 -4.93
CA HIS A 266 15.44 1.64 -5.66
C HIS A 266 14.10 2.19 -5.12
N LEU A 267 13.94 2.25 -3.79
CA LEU A 267 12.89 3.05 -3.16
C LEU A 267 13.08 4.57 -3.38
N ASN A 268 14.25 4.98 -3.92
CA ASN A 268 14.70 6.36 -4.04
C ASN A 268 14.50 7.12 -2.74
N CYS A 269 15.08 6.68 -1.63
CA CYS A 269 15.04 7.32 -0.31
C CYS A 269 16.32 8.08 0.05
N HIS A 270 17.36 8.05 -0.79
CA HIS A 270 18.64 8.73 -0.54
C HIS A 270 19.07 9.67 -1.67
N LYS A 271 19.49 10.91 -1.34
CA LYS A 271 20.35 11.72 -2.20
C LYS A 271 21.81 11.34 -2.02
N GLY A 272 22.51 11.03 -3.12
CA GLY A 272 23.96 11.15 -3.20
C GLY A 272 24.72 10.01 -3.88
N ILE A 273 24.55 9.81 -5.19
CA ILE A 273 25.62 9.25 -6.04
C ILE A 273 25.67 10.05 -7.36
N SER A 274 26.72 10.84 -7.51
CA SER A 274 27.16 11.36 -8.82
C SER A 274 27.42 10.18 -9.74
N HIS A 275 26.85 10.20 -10.94
CA HIS A 275 27.16 9.23 -11.99
C HIS A 275 28.65 9.32 -12.33
N GLY A 276 29.43 8.39 -11.79
CA GLY A 276 30.86 8.25 -12.04
C GLY A 276 31.17 6.79 -12.35
N ASN A 277 31.17 6.48 -13.65
CA ASN A 277 31.89 5.38 -14.31
C ASN A 277 31.85 3.99 -13.65
N LEU A 278 30.84 3.21 -14.03
CA LEU A 278 30.92 1.74 -14.11
C LEU A 278 31.08 1.32 -15.58
N VAL A 279 32.17 1.78 -16.17
CA VAL A 279 32.78 1.14 -17.34
C VAL A 279 34.27 1.08 -17.02
N ASP A 280 34.85 -0.10 -17.18
CA ASP A 280 36.24 -0.48 -16.92
C ASP A 280 36.58 -0.91 -15.49
N ARG A 281 36.47 -2.22 -15.25
CA ARG A 281 37.64 -3.09 -14.99
C ARG A 281 37.21 -4.57 -14.87
N ILE A 282 37.71 -5.35 -15.85
CA ILE A 282 38.12 -6.77 -15.85
C ILE A 282 37.43 -7.69 -14.84
#